data_AF-A0A1B2DEA0-F1
#
_entry.id   AF-A0A1B2DEA0-F1
#
_cell.length_a   1.000
_cell.length_b   1.000
_cell.length_c   1.000
_cell.angle_alpha   90.00
_cell.angle_beta   90.00
_cell.angle_gamma   90.00
#
_symmetry.space_group_name_H-M   'P 1'
#
loop_
_entity.id
_entity.type
_entity.pdbx_description
1 polymer ?
#
loop_
_entity_poly.entity_id
_entity_poly.type
_entity_poly.pdbx_seq_one_letter_code
_entity_poly.pdbx_strand_id
1 'polypeptide(L)' 'MNRVDKIRFTLLYNETPEASCYGYMELNRDGHMIALYNKYGEEIDMHGGHEFVRIRVLGKFDDEDRDNFYSLLESDGVG' A
#
# COMPACT_ATOMS: atom_id res chain seq x y z
N MET A 1 15.33 -6.62 -5.80
CA MET A 1 14.92 -6.15 -4.46
C MET A 1 13.41 -6.10 -4.45
N ASN A 2 12.77 -6.52 -3.36
CA ASN A 2 11.36 -6.19 -3.18
C ASN A 2 11.30 -4.73 -2.68
N ARG A 3 10.25 -4.00 -3.03
CA ARG A 3 10.11 -2.58 -2.67
C ARG A 3 8.71 -2.32 -2.16
N VAL A 4 8.60 -1.50 -1.12
CA VAL A 4 7.32 -1.03 -0.61
C VAL A 4 7.17 0.45 -0.97
N ASP A 5 6.08 0.80 -1.64
CA ASP A 5 5.74 2.19 -1.95
C ASP A 5 4.62 2.66 -1.04
N LYS A 6 4.81 3.76 -0.30
CA LYS A 6 3.67 4.48 0.29
C LYS A 6 2.97 5.20 -0.86
N ILE A 7 1.72 4.85 -1.10
CA ILE A 7 0.94 5.38 -2.22
C ILE A 7 -0.35 6.01 -1.74
N ARG A 8 -0.82 7.00 -2.50
CA ARG A 8 -2.20 7.46 -2.45
C ARG A 8 -2.98 6.74 -3.54
N PHE A 9 -4.12 6.17 -3.21
CA PHE A 9 -4.94 5.41 -4.13
C PHE A 9 -6.42 5.57 -3.82
N THR A 10 -7.24 5.13 -4.77
CA THR A 10 -8.69 4.98 -4.61
C THR A 10 -9.05 3.53 -4.86
N LEU A 11 -9.83 2.94 -3.97
CA LEU A 11 -10.46 1.65 -4.18
C LEU A 11 -11.77 1.87 -4.94
N LEU A 12 -11.96 1.06 -5.97
CA LEU A 12 -13.18 1.00 -6.75
C LEU A 12 -13.81 -0.35 -6.43
N TYR A 13 -14.93 -0.28 -5.70
CA TYR A 13 -15.86 -1.39 -5.56
C TYR A 13 -17.06 -1.10 -6.48
N ASN A 14 -17.94 -2.06 -6.71
CA ASN A 14 -19.19 -1.86 -7.46
C ASN A 14 -20.16 -0.81 -6.86
N GLU A 15 -19.73 0.00 -5.88
CA GLU A 15 -20.40 1.19 -5.34
C GLU A 15 -19.40 2.31 -4.99
N THR A 16 -19.93 3.51 -4.68
CA THR A 16 -19.26 4.82 -4.48
C THR A 16 -17.84 4.72 -3.91
N PRO A 17 -16.83 5.39 -4.52
CA PRO A 17 -15.42 5.26 -4.10
C PRO A 17 -15.25 5.51 -2.60
N GLU A 18 -14.76 4.50 -1.88
CA GLU A 18 -14.40 4.64 -0.46
C GLU A 18 -13.14 5.50 -0.34
N ALA A 19 -13.35 6.81 -0.35
CA ALA A 19 -12.40 7.85 -0.01
C ALA A 19 -11.06 7.85 -0.78
N SER A 20 -10.38 8.99 -0.73
CA SER A 20 -8.99 9.07 -1.17
C SER A 20 -8.13 8.52 -0.03
N CYS A 21 -7.64 7.30 -0.18
CA CYS A 21 -6.86 6.60 0.85
C CYS A 21 -5.36 6.70 0.57
N TYR A 22 -4.56 6.54 1.62
CA TYR A 22 -3.15 6.22 1.48
C TYR A 22 -2.87 4.88 2.16
N GLY A 23 -1.79 4.23 1.75
CA GLY A 23 -1.38 2.93 2.26
C GLY A 23 -0.08 2.52 1.60
N TYR A 24 0.18 1.22 1.60
CA TYR A 24 1.47 0.66 1.21
C TYR A 24 1.28 -0.39 0.13
N MET A 25 2.06 -0.31 -0.95
CA MET A 25 2.01 -1.25 -2.06
C MET A 25 3.33 -1.99 -2.11
N GLU A 26 3.30 -3.30 -1.92
CA GLU A 26 4.47 -4.15 -2.06
C GLU A 26 4.63 -4.61 -3.49
N LEU A 27 5.84 -4.42 -4.02
CA LEU A 27 6.24 -4.77 -5.37
C LEU A 27 7.32 -5.84 -5.30
N ASN A 28 7.19 -6.85 -6.16
CA ASN A 28 8.26 -7.80 -6.40
C ASN A 28 9.40 -7.16 -7.22
N ARG A 29 10.45 -7.96 -7.47
CA ARG A 29 11.64 -7.51 -8.24
C ARG A 29 11.35 -7.04 -9.66
N ASP A 30 10.28 -7.55 -10.26
CA ASP A 30 9.84 -7.19 -11.62
C ASP A 30 8.94 -5.94 -11.62
N GLY A 31 8.64 -5.38 -10.45
CA GLY A 31 7.75 -4.23 -10.29
C GLY A 31 6.27 -4.58 -10.33
N HIS A 32 5.93 -5.86 -10.20
CA HIS A 32 4.54 -6.31 -10.11
C HIS A 32 4.08 -6.21 -8.65
N MET A 33 2.85 -5.72 -8.46
CA MET A 33 2.22 -5.70 -7.15
C MET A 33 1.97 -7.12 -6.67
N ILE A 34 2.38 -7.40 -5.43
CA ILE A 34 2.12 -8.68 -4.75
C ILE A 34 1.20 -8.52 -3.55
N ALA A 35 1.18 -7.33 -2.93
CA ALA A 35 0.25 -7.01 -1.85
C ALA A 35 -0.07 -5.51 -1.83
N LEU A 36 -1.25 -5.18 -1.32
CA LEU A 36 -1.69 -3.81 -1.07
C LEU A 36 -2.20 -3.72 0.36
N TYR A 37 -1.71 -2.76 1.12
CA TYR A 37 -2.07 -2.54 2.51
C TYR A 37 -2.76 -1.18 2.66
N ASN A 38 -3.77 -1.12 3.51
CA ASN A 38 -4.37 0.16 3.90
C ASN A 38 -3.43 0.94 4.84
N LYS A 39 -3.83 2.15 5.25
CA LYS A 39 -3.04 2.96 6.18
C LYS A 39 -2.77 2.28 7.53
N TYR A 40 -3.58 1.28 7.90
CA TYR A 40 -3.44 0.53 9.16
C TYR A 40 -2.53 -0.70 9.02
N GLY A 41 -1.93 -0.94 7.86
CA GLY A 41 -1.11 -2.12 7.60
C GLY A 41 -1.93 -3.40 7.38
N GLU A 42 -3.26 -3.29 7.27
CA GLU A 42 -4.11 -4.43 6.94
C GLU A 42 -4.08 -4.67 5.43
N GLU A 43 -3.87 -5.93 5.03
CA GLU A 43 -3.85 -6.31 3.62
C GLU A 43 -5.26 -6.18 3.03
N ILE A 44 -5.36 -5.48 1.91
CA ILE A 44 -6.58 -5.37 1.13
C ILE A 44 -6.62 -6.56 0.18
N ASP A 45 -7.64 -7.40 0.36
CA ASP A 45 -7.88 -8.53 -0.54
C ASP A 45 -8.15 -8.01 -1.96
N MET A 46 -7.22 -8.28 -2.88
CA MET A 46 -7.36 -7.91 -4.30
C MET A 46 -8.04 -9.00 -5.14
N HIS A 47 -8.28 -10.20 -4.59
CA HIS A 47 -8.92 -11.31 -5.30
C HIS A 47 -10.46 -11.27 -5.24
N GLY A 48 -11.04 -10.48 -4.33
CA GLY A 48 -12.49 -10.28 -4.19
C GLY A 48 -13.17 -9.41 -5.26
N GLY A 49 -12.48 -9.05 -6.35
CA GLY A 49 -13.01 -8.14 -7.39
C GLY A 49 -12.78 -6.66 -7.09
N HIS A 50 -11.84 -6.35 -6.20
CA HIS A 50 -11.42 -5.00 -5.90
C HIS A 50 -10.54 -4.45 -7.02
N GLU A 51 -10.92 -3.30 -7.58
CA GLU A 51 -10.05 -2.53 -8.45
C GLU A 51 -9.43 -1.38 -7.65
N PHE A 52 -8.20 -1.00 -7.99
CA PHE A 52 -7.59 0.17 -7.37
C PHE A 52 -6.93 1.05 -8.43
N VAL A 53 -6.98 2.35 -8.19
CA VAL A 53 -6.29 3.35 -9.00
C VAL A 53 -5.22 4.00 -8.14
N ARG A 54 -3.96 3.77 -8.48
CA ARG A 54 -2.83 4.50 -7.90
C ARG A 54 -2.83 5.94 -8.40
N ILE A 55 -3.04 6.90 -7.48
CA ILE A 55 -3.02 8.33 -7.79
C ILE A 55 -1.58 8.85 -7.85
N ARG A 56 -0.79 8.61 -6.79
CA ARG A 56 0.63 9.00 -6.74
C ARG A 56 1.40 8.20 -5.70
N VAL A 57 2.71 8.12 -5.91
CA VAL A 57 3.66 7.66 -4.89
C VAL A 57 3.97 8.81 -3.94
N LEU A 58 3.96 8.53 -2.64
CA LEU A 58 4.27 9.45 -1.55
C LEU A 58 5.67 9.17 -0.98
N GLY A 59 6.10 7.91 -0.98
CA GLY A 59 7.42 7.48 -0.56
C GLY A 59 7.76 6.10 -1.11
N LYS A 60 9.04 5.76 -1.17
CA LYS A 60 9.55 4.45 -1.59
C LYS A 60 10.51 3.95 -0.53
N PHE A 61 10.42 2.66 -0.22
CA PHE A 61 11.22 1.99 0.79
C PHE A 61 11.75 0.70 0.16
N ASP A 62 13.06 0.53 0.17
CA ASP A 62 13.68 -0.70 -0.32
C ASP A 62 14.11 -1.63 0.83
N ASP A 63 14.78 -2.74 0.50
CA ASP A 63 15.18 -3.74 1.51
C ASP A 63 16.17 -3.18 2.57
N GLU A 64 16.86 -2.05 2.32
CA GLU A 64 17.66 -1.36 3.35
C GLU A 64 16.78 -0.53 4.31
N ASP A 65 15.63 -0.04 3.84
CA ASP A 65 14.66 0.72 4.63
C ASP A 65 13.62 -0.17 5.34
N ARG A 66 13.47 -1.43 4.89
CA ARG A 66 12.42 -2.37 5.35
C ARG A 66 12.55 -2.74 6.83
N ASP A 67 13.76 -2.77 7.38
CA ASP A 67 13.95 -3.01 8.82
C ASP A 67 13.28 -1.92 9.68
N ASN A 68 12.99 -0.75 9.11
CA ASN A 68 12.23 0.32 9.73
C ASN A 68 10.74 0.35 9.35
N PHE A 69 10.26 -0.58 8.50
CA PHE A 69 8.87 -0.58 8.01
C PHE A 69 7.85 -0.72 9.14
N TYR A 70 8.10 -1.62 10.10
CA TYR A 70 7.27 -1.76 11.29
C TYR A 70 7.36 -0.55 12.22
N SER A 71 8.54 0.06 12.34
CA SER A 71 8.73 1.31 13.11
C SER A 71 8.07 2.52 12.45
N LEU A 72 7.92 2.53 11.13
CA LEU A 72 7.20 3.55 10.38
C LEU A 72 5.69 3.43 10.53
N LEU A 73 5.14 2.20 10.61
CA LEU A 73 3.74 1.99 10.97
C LEU A 73 3.45 2.53 12.38
N GLU A 74 4.30 2.23 13.36
CA GLU A 74 4.20 2.79 14.72
C GLU A 74 4.35 4.32 14.74
N SER A 75 5.27 4.88 13.94
CA SER A 75 5.47 6.34 13.85
C SER A 75 4.33 7.08 13.17
N ASP A 76 3.60 6.45 12.26
CA ASP A 76 2.38 7.01 11.65
C ASP A 76 1.14 6.83 12.56
N GLY A 77 1.32 6.33 13.80
CA GLY A 77 0.25 6.18 14.79
C GLY A 77 -0.66 4.98 14.54
N VAL A 78 -0.16 3.97 13.81
CA VAL A 78 -0.84 2.71 13.57
C VAL A 78 -0.35 1.73 14.61
N GLY A 79 -0.99 1.74 15.77
CA GLY A 79 -0.75 0.83 16.89
C GLY A 79 -2.06 0.52 17.59
#